data_AF-A0A522NHV2-F1
#
_entry.id   AF-A0A522NHV2-F1
#
_cell.length_a   1.000
_cell.length_b   1.000
_cell.length_c   1.000
_cell.angle_alpha   90.00
_cell.angle_beta   90.00
_cell.angle_gamma   90.00
#
_symmetry.space_group_name_H-M   'P 1'
#
loop_
_entity.id
_entity.type
_entity.pdbx_description
1 polymer ?
#
loop_
_entity_poly.entity_id
_entity_poly.type
_entity_poly.pdbx_seq_one_letter_code
_entity_poly.pdbx_strand_id
1 'polypeptide(L)'
;MAEVSREPAPAAPLSAAVSGRGAPVSAFDPDLIRPEFPALRREAQGRPVAFLDGPGGTQVPQRTIDAVSRYYRESNANDGGAFGTSEQSDAMATEAHVAVADLLGAASPSEIKFGQNMTSLTFHASRSIGATLQPGDEI
;
A
#
# COMPACT_ATOMS: atom_id res chain seq x y z
N MET A 1 -15.59 -33.89 -13.28
CA MET A 1 -14.21 -33.38 -13.45
C MET A 1 -14.25 -31.94 -12.98
N ALA A 2 -13.87 -31.69 -11.72
CA ALA A 2 -12.63 -30.98 -11.34
C ALA A 2 -12.61 -29.56 -11.95
N GLU A 3 -12.72 -28.50 -11.17
CA GLU A 3 -11.61 -28.01 -10.33
C GLU A 3 -12.05 -27.62 -8.91
N VAL A 4 -11.34 -28.18 -7.93
CA VAL A 4 -11.25 -27.63 -6.58
C VAL A 4 -10.39 -26.37 -6.71
N SER A 5 -11.01 -25.20 -6.64
CA SER A 5 -10.32 -23.92 -6.48
C SER A 5 -9.46 -24.01 -5.23
N ARG A 6 -8.14 -24.16 -5.43
CA ARG A 6 -7.19 -24.00 -4.34
C ARG A 6 -7.12 -22.51 -4.03
N GLU A 7 -7.62 -22.16 -2.85
CA GLU A 7 -7.37 -20.88 -2.22
C GLU A 7 -5.86 -20.59 -2.25
N PRO A 8 -5.42 -19.42 -2.74
CA PRO A 8 -4.01 -19.07 -2.69
C PRO A 8 -3.58 -19.05 -1.22
N ALA A 9 -2.52 -19.79 -0.90
CA ALA A 9 -1.99 -19.80 0.46
C ALA A 9 -1.67 -18.37 0.91
N PRO A 10 -1.99 -17.97 2.14
CA PRO A 10 -1.64 -16.65 2.64
C PRO A 10 -0.13 -16.45 2.52
N ALA A 11 0.28 -15.31 2.00
CA ALA A 11 1.68 -14.92 1.96
C ALA A 11 2.24 -15.00 3.40
N ALA A 12 3.34 -15.73 3.57
CA ALA A 12 3.96 -15.89 4.88
C ALA A 12 4.33 -14.50 5.43
N PRO A 13 4.07 -14.22 6.73
CA PRO A 13 4.42 -12.94 7.33
C PRO A 13 5.95 -12.73 7.25
N LEU A 14 6.37 -11.55 6.78
CA LEU A 14 7.79 -11.19 6.69
C LEU A 14 8.48 -11.15 8.07
N SER A 15 7.68 -11.12 9.15
CA SER A 15 8.11 -11.13 10.54
C SER A 15 8.96 -12.35 10.95
N ALA A 16 8.85 -13.50 10.27
CA ALA A 16 9.49 -14.74 10.71
C ALA A 16 11.00 -14.89 10.36
N ALA A 17 11.64 -13.90 9.72
CA ALA A 17 12.99 -14.07 9.16
C ALA A 17 14.04 -13.02 9.58
N VAL A 18 13.97 -12.47 10.80
CA VAL A 18 15.10 -11.70 11.37
C VAL A 18 15.58 -12.36 12.66
N SER A 19 16.10 -13.59 12.54
CA SER A 19 17.02 -14.15 13.52
C SER A 19 18.24 -14.68 12.78
N GLY A 20 19.10 -13.75 12.38
CA GLY A 20 20.33 -14.01 11.64
C GLY A 20 21.33 -12.90 11.88
N ARG A 21 22.29 -13.14 12.77
CA ARG A 21 23.47 -12.30 12.95
C ARG A 21 24.26 -12.24 11.63
N GLY A 22 24.43 -11.04 11.07
CA GLY A 22 25.61 -10.66 10.30
C GLY A 22 25.84 -11.29 8.92
N ALA A 23 24.80 -11.60 8.14
CA ALA A 23 25.01 -11.75 6.69
C ALA A 23 25.33 -10.36 6.10
N PRO A 24 26.37 -10.22 5.23
CA PRO A 24 26.62 -8.94 4.57
C PRO A 24 25.37 -8.59 3.77
N VAL A 25 24.72 -7.49 4.15
CA VAL A 25 23.65 -6.90 3.33
C VAL A 25 24.28 -6.63 1.97
N SER A 26 23.81 -7.27 0.91
CA SER A 26 24.30 -6.97 -0.43
C SER A 26 24.17 -5.48 -0.65
N ALA A 27 25.23 -4.83 -1.14
CA ALA A 27 25.20 -3.40 -1.40
C ALA A 27 23.98 -3.06 -2.26
N PHE A 28 23.24 -2.02 -1.86
CA PHE A 28 22.10 -1.53 -2.63
C PHE A 28 22.59 -0.99 -3.98
N ASP A 29 22.05 -1.55 -5.07
CA ASP A 29 22.32 -1.10 -6.43
C ASP A 29 21.10 -0.34 -6.98
N PRO A 30 21.17 1.00 -7.11
CA PRO A 30 20.06 1.79 -7.62
C PRO A 30 19.76 1.51 -9.09
N ASP A 31 20.74 1.06 -9.88
CA ASP A 31 20.56 0.85 -11.33
C ASP A 31 19.64 -0.33 -11.62
N LEU A 32 19.47 -1.25 -10.65
CA LEU A 32 18.47 -2.32 -10.71
C LEU A 32 17.04 -1.81 -10.46
N ILE A 33 16.87 -0.68 -9.77
CA ILE A 33 15.57 -0.18 -9.33
C ILE A 33 15.07 0.99 -10.21
N ARG A 34 15.96 1.83 -10.73
CA ARG A 34 15.60 2.99 -11.57
C ARG A 34 14.74 2.63 -12.79
N PRO A 35 14.96 1.52 -13.51
CA PRO A 35 14.13 1.15 -14.66
C PRO A 35 12.64 0.92 -14.31
N GLU A 36 12.36 0.55 -13.07
CA GLU A 36 11.00 0.33 -12.55
C GLU A 36 10.18 1.62 -12.44
N PHE A 37 10.79 2.80 -12.58
CA PHE A 37 10.10 4.09 -12.49
C PHE A 37 10.08 4.78 -13.86
N PRO A 38 9.00 4.63 -14.65
CA PRO A 38 8.93 5.15 -16.02
C PRO A 38 9.22 6.66 -16.13
N ALA A 39 8.79 7.44 -15.13
CA ALA A 39 8.98 8.88 -15.10
C ALA A 39 10.46 9.31 -15.11
N LEU A 40 11.39 8.45 -14.64
CA LEU A 40 12.81 8.76 -14.62
C LEU A 40 13.47 8.75 -16.01
N ARG A 41 12.77 8.26 -17.04
CA ARG A 41 13.19 8.36 -18.44
C ARG A 41 12.83 9.70 -19.08
N ARG A 42 12.14 10.59 -18.36
CA ARG A 42 11.68 11.87 -18.88
C ARG A 42 12.86 12.82 -19.12
N GLU A 43 12.78 13.54 -20.23
CA GLU A 43 13.68 14.64 -20.54
C GLU A 43 12.94 15.99 -20.52
N ALA A 44 13.65 17.04 -20.15
CA ALA A 44 13.22 18.42 -20.24
C ALA A 44 14.35 19.24 -20.88
N GLN A 45 14.05 19.96 -21.97
CA GLN A 45 15.05 20.73 -22.72
C GLN A 45 16.26 19.88 -23.15
N GLY A 46 16.01 18.65 -23.60
CA GLY A 46 17.05 17.70 -24.05
C GLY A 46 17.97 17.18 -22.95
N ARG A 47 17.58 17.31 -21.67
CA ARG A 47 18.33 16.79 -20.52
C ARG A 47 17.45 15.88 -19.66
N PRO A 48 17.99 14.80 -19.07
CA PRO A 48 17.26 13.96 -18.12
C PRO A 48 16.74 14.77 -16.94
N VAL A 49 15.49 14.53 -16.53
CA VAL A 49 14.90 15.18 -15.37
C VAL A 49 15.40 14.52 -14.08
N ALA A 50 15.93 15.33 -13.16
CA ALA A 50 16.22 14.90 -11.79
C ALA A 50 15.05 15.28 -10.87
N PHE A 51 14.37 14.28 -10.31
CA PHE A 51 13.27 14.48 -9.36
C PHE A 51 13.83 14.55 -7.94
N LEU A 52 14.06 15.77 -7.43
CA LEU A 52 14.65 16.02 -6.10
C LEU A 52 13.65 16.56 -5.08
N ASP A 53 12.35 16.55 -5.40
CA ASP A 53 11.28 17.01 -4.52
C ASP A 53 10.41 15.84 -4.07
N GLY A 54 10.99 14.94 -3.26
CA GLY A 54 10.26 13.86 -2.62
C GLY A 54 9.08 14.33 -1.77
N PRO A 55 9.23 15.41 -0.95
CA PRO A 55 8.12 15.97 -0.17
C PRO A 55 6.93 16.46 -1.01
N GLY A 56 7.18 17.00 -2.21
CA GLY A 56 6.14 17.39 -3.16
C GLY A 56 5.45 16.21 -3.86
N GLY A 57 6.07 15.03 -3.86
CA GLY A 57 5.49 13.79 -4.37
C GLY A 57 6.53 12.83 -4.95
N THR A 58 6.29 11.53 -4.79
CA THR A 58 7.17 10.48 -5.31
C THR A 58 6.75 10.02 -6.70
N GLN A 59 7.71 9.62 -7.52
CA GLN A 59 7.41 8.93 -8.77
C GLN A 59 6.86 7.52 -8.47
N VAL A 60 5.96 7.04 -9.33
CA VAL A 60 5.27 5.75 -9.13
C VAL A 60 5.97 4.66 -9.95
N PRO A 61 6.27 3.49 -9.36
CA PRO A 61 6.87 2.39 -10.11
C PRO A 61 5.83 1.69 -11.01
N GLN A 62 6.28 1.07 -12.09
CA GLN A 62 5.44 0.44 -13.11
C GLN A 62 4.49 -0.61 -12.50
N ARG A 63 4.99 -1.45 -11.59
CA ARG A 63 4.16 -2.44 -10.88
C ARG A 63 2.93 -1.86 -10.17
N THR A 64 3.04 -0.64 -9.63
CA THR A 64 1.92 0.03 -8.96
C THR A 64 0.93 0.57 -9.99
N ILE A 65 1.43 1.13 -11.09
CA ILE A 65 0.60 1.58 -12.23
C ILE A 65 -0.19 0.40 -12.80
N ASP A 66 0.47 -0.74 -12.97
CA ASP A 66 -0.14 -1.95 -13.51
C ASP A 66 -1.20 -2.53 -12.58
N ALA A 67 -0.95 -2.56 -11.27
CA ALA A 67 -1.92 -3.02 -10.28
C ALA A 67 -3.20 -2.18 -10.28
N VAL A 68 -3.07 -0.85 -10.27
CA VAL A 68 -4.23 0.07 -10.36
C VAL A 68 -4.96 -0.11 -11.68
N SER A 69 -4.22 -0.18 -12.79
CA SER A 69 -4.80 -0.37 -14.13
C SER A 69 -5.52 -1.71 -14.25
N ARG A 70 -4.96 -2.76 -13.66
CA ARG A 70 -5.56 -4.10 -13.61
C ARG A 70 -6.88 -4.09 -12.84
N TYR A 71 -6.91 -3.50 -11.65
CA TYR A 71 -8.13 -3.38 -10.86
C TYR A 71 -9.26 -2.73 -11.66
N TYR A 72 -8.99 -1.60 -12.32
CA TYR A 72 -10.02 -0.92 -13.12
C TYR A 72 -10.48 -1.70 -14.35
N ARG A 73 -9.63 -2.56 -14.92
CA ARG A 73 -10.01 -3.40 -16.06
C ARG A 73 -10.78 -4.65 -15.66
N GLU A 74 -10.45 -5.25 -14.51
CA GLU A 74 -10.88 -6.61 -14.16
C GLU A 74 -11.90 -6.66 -13.02
N SER A 75 -11.82 -5.76 -12.04
CA SER A 75 -12.50 -5.98 -10.75
C SER A 75 -13.33 -4.80 -10.25
N ASN A 76 -13.26 -3.61 -10.87
CA ASN A 76 -13.92 -2.41 -10.33
C ASN A 76 -15.41 -2.60 -10.02
N ALA A 77 -15.76 -2.50 -8.74
CA ALA A 77 -17.12 -2.59 -8.24
C ALA A 77 -17.24 -1.87 -6.88
N ASN A 78 -18.48 -1.60 -6.47
CA ASN A 78 -18.75 -1.27 -5.08
C ASN A 78 -18.66 -2.54 -4.21
N ASP A 79 -18.36 -2.35 -2.92
CA ASP A 79 -18.26 -3.39 -1.91
C ASP A 79 -19.63 -4.00 -1.54
N GLY A 80 -19.62 -5.27 -1.12
CA GLY A 80 -20.79 -5.97 -0.56
C GLY A 80 -21.82 -6.48 -1.58
N GLY A 81 -21.47 -6.51 -2.86
CA GLY A 81 -22.30 -7.07 -3.92
C GLY A 81 -22.11 -8.58 -4.08
N ALA A 82 -23.19 -9.31 -4.37
CA ALA A 82 -23.15 -10.77 -4.58
C ALA A 82 -22.67 -11.19 -6.00
N PHE A 83 -21.81 -10.40 -6.63
CA PHE A 83 -21.32 -10.63 -8.00
C PHE A 83 -19.80 -10.57 -8.05
N GLY A 84 -19.19 -11.32 -8.98
CA GLY A 84 -17.77 -11.65 -8.92
C GLY A 84 -16.79 -10.47 -8.88
N THR A 85 -17.09 -9.33 -9.52
CA THR A 85 -16.20 -8.16 -9.44
C THR A 85 -16.25 -7.46 -8.08
N SER A 86 -17.40 -7.50 -7.40
CA SER A 86 -17.51 -7.03 -6.01
C SER A 86 -16.73 -7.93 -5.06
N GLU A 87 -16.92 -9.25 -5.14
CA GLU A 87 -16.15 -10.22 -4.34
C GLU A 87 -14.63 -10.08 -4.54
N GLN A 88 -14.18 -9.83 -5.78
CA GLN A 88 -12.78 -9.56 -6.09
C GLN A 88 -12.28 -8.23 -5.50
N SER A 89 -13.11 -7.17 -5.56
CA SER A 89 -12.78 -5.88 -4.95
C SER A 89 -12.62 -6.01 -3.43
N ASP A 90 -13.51 -6.76 -2.79
CA ASP A 90 -13.54 -6.95 -1.34
C ASP A 90 -12.36 -7.81 -0.86
N ALA A 91 -12.01 -8.84 -1.64
CA ALA A 91 -10.81 -9.64 -1.42
C ALA A 91 -9.55 -8.78 -1.53
N MET A 92 -9.41 -7.96 -2.58
CA MET A 92 -8.28 -7.04 -2.75
C MET A 92 -8.19 -6.03 -1.59
N ALA A 93 -9.31 -5.49 -1.14
CA ALA A 93 -9.35 -4.58 0.01
C ALA A 93 -8.88 -5.28 1.29
N THR A 94 -9.28 -6.54 1.50
CA THR A 94 -8.84 -7.36 2.64
C THR A 94 -7.33 -7.63 2.58
N GLU A 95 -6.81 -8.05 1.43
CA GLU A 95 -5.36 -8.25 1.22
C GLU A 95 -4.57 -6.97 1.49
N ALA A 96 -5.08 -5.80 1.07
CA ALA A 96 -4.45 -4.52 1.34
C ALA A 96 -4.36 -4.21 2.85
N HIS A 97 -5.39 -4.52 3.64
CA HIS A 97 -5.33 -4.36 5.11
C HIS A 97 -4.28 -5.28 5.73
N VAL A 98 -4.18 -6.53 5.27
CA VAL A 98 -3.17 -7.49 5.74
C VAL A 98 -1.76 -7.00 5.41
N ALA A 99 -1.51 -6.58 4.17
CA ALA A 99 -0.21 -6.11 3.72
C ALA A 99 0.25 -4.85 4.48
N VAL A 100 -0.66 -3.91 4.74
CA VAL A 100 -0.34 -2.69 5.52
C VAL A 100 -0.14 -3.00 6.99
N ALA A 101 -0.89 -3.95 7.57
CA ALA A 101 -0.66 -4.40 8.94
C ALA A 101 0.74 -5.01 9.10
N ASP A 102 1.19 -5.85 8.17
CA ASP A 102 2.56 -6.39 8.16
C ASP A 102 3.61 -5.28 8.01
N LEU A 103 3.41 -4.34 7.07
CA LEU A 103 4.32 -3.20 6.87
C LEU A 103 4.49 -2.33 8.12
N LEU A 104 3.41 -2.08 8.86
CA LEU A 104 3.40 -1.22 10.05
C LEU A 104 3.66 -1.98 11.35
N GLY A 105 3.68 -3.32 11.32
CA GLY A 105 3.76 -4.16 12.51
C GLY A 105 2.53 -4.07 13.42
N ALA A 106 1.34 -3.86 12.84
CA ALA A 106 0.08 -3.84 13.59
C ALA A 106 -0.29 -5.25 14.09
N ALA A 107 -0.98 -5.34 15.23
CA ALA A 107 -1.36 -6.63 15.82
C ALA A 107 -2.47 -7.32 15.02
N SER A 108 -3.28 -6.54 14.30
CA SER A 108 -4.37 -7.04 13.46
C SER A 108 -4.63 -6.15 12.24
N PRO A 109 -5.01 -6.72 11.08
CA PRO A 109 -5.52 -5.96 9.93
C PRO A 109 -6.72 -5.07 10.28
N SER A 110 -7.50 -5.42 11.30
CA SER A 110 -8.64 -4.62 11.76
C SER A 110 -8.26 -3.27 12.38
N GLU A 111 -7.00 -3.08 12.76
CA GLU A 111 -6.46 -1.81 13.26
C GLU A 111 -6.11 -0.84 12.12
N ILE A 112 -6.04 -1.33 10.88
CA ILE A 112 -5.79 -0.51 9.69
C ILE A 112 -7.08 0.15 9.23
N LYS A 113 -7.00 1.46 8.95
CA LYS A 113 -8.09 2.26 8.37
C LYS A 113 -7.57 3.06 7.20
N PHE A 114 -8.08 2.75 6.01
CA PHE A 114 -7.80 3.55 4.82
C PHE A 114 -8.63 4.84 4.82
N GLY A 115 -8.02 5.90 4.30
CA GLY A 115 -8.67 7.19 4.07
C GLY A 115 -7.99 7.91 2.93
N GLN A 116 -8.54 9.07 2.57
CA GLN A 116 -8.14 9.79 1.35
C GLN A 116 -6.67 10.26 1.39
N ASN A 117 -6.23 10.75 2.53
CA ASN A 117 -4.87 11.23 2.76
C ASN A 117 -4.63 11.46 4.26
N MET A 118 -3.38 11.76 4.63
CA MET A 118 -2.95 12.02 6.00
C MET A 118 -3.75 13.17 6.66
N THR A 119 -3.94 14.28 5.94
CA THR A 119 -4.65 15.46 6.47
C THR A 119 -6.10 15.13 6.84
N SER A 120 -6.85 14.49 5.94
CA SER A 120 -8.23 14.07 6.18
C SER A 120 -8.32 13.09 7.36
N LEU A 121 -7.43 12.08 7.40
CA LEU A 121 -7.38 11.11 8.50
C LEU A 121 -7.08 11.77 9.85
N THR A 122 -6.16 12.73 9.89
CA THR A 122 -5.83 13.49 11.10
C THR A 122 -7.03 14.27 11.61
N PHE A 123 -7.81 14.90 10.73
CA PHE A 123 -9.05 15.56 11.13
C PHE A 123 -10.10 14.57 11.65
N HIS A 124 -10.20 13.38 11.07
CA HIS A 124 -11.10 12.35 11.59
C HIS A 124 -10.68 11.90 13.00
N ALA A 125 -9.40 11.57 13.19
CA ALA A 125 -8.87 11.20 14.49
C ALA A 125 -9.06 12.31 15.54
N SER A 126 -8.72 13.55 15.19
CA SER A 126 -8.89 14.73 16.04
C SER A 126 -10.36 14.93 16.45
N ARG A 127 -11.32 14.77 15.54
CA ARG A 127 -12.75 14.90 15.88
C ARG A 127 -13.23 13.77 16.78
N SER A 128 -12.76 12.54 16.55
CA SER A 128 -13.10 11.38 17.39
C SER A 128 -12.57 11.53 18.81
N ILE A 129 -11.32 11.97 18.99
CA ILE A 129 -10.72 12.22 20.31
C ILE A 129 -11.32 13.47 20.94
N GLY A 130 -11.48 14.55 20.18
CA GLY A 130 -12.04 15.81 20.67
C GLY A 130 -13.44 15.66 21.27
N ALA A 131 -14.24 14.71 20.77
CA ALA A 131 -15.54 14.39 21.34
C ALA A 131 -15.48 13.78 22.76
N THR A 132 -14.31 13.29 23.20
CA THR A 132 -14.12 12.73 24.54
C THR A 132 -13.50 13.73 25.52
N LEU A 133 -12.91 14.83 25.05
CA LEU A 133 -12.23 15.81 25.89
C LEU A 133 -13.20 16.66 26.71
N GLN A 134 -12.77 17.05 27.91
CA GLN A 134 -13.49 17.88 28.87
C GLN A 134 -12.77 19.20 29.12
N PRO A 135 -13.45 20.21 29.69
CA PRO A 135 -12.81 21.44 30.12
C PRO A 135 -11.68 21.15 31.12
N GLY A 136 -10.47 21.62 30.80
CA GLY A 136 -9.26 21.40 31.61
C GLY A 136 -8.34 20.30 31.08
N ASP A 137 -8.77 19.51 30.09
CA ASP A 137 -7.89 18.56 29.41
C ASP A 137 -6.89 19.29 28.50
N GLU A 138 -5.70 18.69 28.31
CA GLU A 138 -4.60 19.22 27.50
C GLU A 138 -4.29 18.29 26.31
N ILE A 139 -3.82 18.86 25.19
CA ILE A 139 -3.39 18.16 23.97
C ILE A 139 -1.92 18.49 23.70
#